data_AF-A0A8J5NAA9-F1
#
_entry.id   AF-A0A8J5NAA9-F1
#
_cell.length_a   1.000
_cell.length_b   1.000
_cell.length_c   1.000
_cell.angle_alpha   90.00
_cell.angle_beta   90.00
_cell.angle_gamma   90.00
#
_symmetry.space_group_name_H-M   'P 1'
#
loop_
_entity.id
_entity.type
_entity.pdbx_description
1 polymer ?
#
loop_
_entity_poly.entity_id
_entity_poly.type
_entity_poly.pdbx_seq_one_letter_code
_entity_poly.pdbx_strand_id
1 'polypeptide(L)'
;MGIENFEASDGWLWRFRNRHGMCNKITHGEAGSSPTEDIKPFRERLNDLIKSEGLLISQVYNGDETGGPYPGIPKHSRMKPPHLS
;
A
#
# COMPACT_ATOMS: atom_id res chain seq x y z
N MET A 1 -10.77 -24.48 -19.67
CA MET A 1 -11.81 -25.24 -18.96
C MET A 1 -12.96 -24.26 -18.71
N GLY A 2 -14.04 -24.34 -19.48
CA GLY A 2 -15.17 -23.42 -19.37
C GLY A 2 -16.44 -24.23 -19.12
N ILE A 3 -16.97 -24.14 -17.91
CA ILE A 3 -18.30 -24.67 -17.60
C ILE A 3 -19.22 -23.45 -17.66
N GLU A 4 -20.03 -23.35 -18.70
CA GLU A 4 -20.91 -22.19 -18.91
C GLU A 4 -22.10 -22.17 -17.94
N ASN A 5 -22.51 -23.36 -17.45
CA ASN A 5 -23.68 -23.54 -16.59
C ASN A 5 -23.31 -24.24 -15.27
N PHE A 6 -22.31 -23.72 -14.56
CA PHE A 6 -21.95 -24.29 -13.26
C PHE A 6 -23.06 -24.04 -12.25
N GLU A 7 -23.71 -25.11 -11.79
CA GLU A 7 -24.71 -25.08 -10.73
C GLU A 7 -24.16 -25.83 -9.50
N ALA A 8 -24.26 -25.19 -8.35
CA ALA A 8 -23.73 -25.71 -7.10
C ALA A 8 -24.77 -25.61 -6.00
N SER A 9 -24.70 -26.52 -5.03
CA SER A 9 -25.55 -26.44 -3.84
C SER A 9 -25.17 -25.24 -2.98
N ASP A 10 -26.13 -24.76 -2.18
CA ASP A 10 -25.97 -23.59 -1.28
C ASP A 10 -24.76 -23.69 -0.34
N GLY A 11 -24.28 -24.91 -0.06
CA GLY A 11 -23.10 -25.15 0.80
C GLY A 11 -21.80 -25.43 0.05
N TRP A 12 -21.78 -25.44 -1.29
CA TRP A 12 -20.63 -25.86 -2.08
C TRP A 12 -19.38 -25.02 -1.77
N LEU A 13 -19.52 -23.69 -1.75
CA LEU A 13 -18.40 -22.79 -1.49
C LEU A 13 -17.81 -23.00 -0.10
N TRP A 14 -18.65 -23.19 0.93
CA TRP A 14 -18.20 -23.44 2.29
C TRP A 14 -17.40 -24.76 2.39
N ARG A 15 -17.93 -25.85 1.80
CA ARG A 15 -17.26 -27.16 1.80
C ARG A 15 -15.96 -27.15 1.00
N PHE A 16 -15.95 -26.45 -0.14
CA PHE A 16 -14.77 -26.30 -0.99
C PHE A 16 -13.64 -25.59 -0.22
N ARG A 17 -13.97 -24.46 0.42
CA ARG A 17 -13.02 -23.70 1.23
C ARG A 17 -12.47 -24.53 2.39
N ASN A 18 -13.32 -25.27 3.08
CA ASN A 18 -12.92 -26.13 4.20
C ASN A 18 -12.02 -27.30 3.74
N ARG A 19 -12.33 -27.93 2.59
CA ARG A 19 -11.52 -29.03 2.03
C ARG A 19 -10.12 -28.58 1.63
N HIS A 20 -10.00 -27.37 1.09
CA HIS A 20 -8.73 -26.84 0.56
C HIS A 20 -8.03 -25.86 1.49
N GLY A 21 -8.50 -25.70 2.74
CA GLY A 21 -7.88 -24.80 3.72
C GLY A 21 -7.92 -23.32 3.31
N MET A 22 -8.86 -22.92 2.45
CA MET A 22 -8.99 -21.54 1.99
C MET A 22 -9.65 -20.68 3.08
N CYS A 23 -8.81 -20.06 3.91
CA CYS A 23 -9.23 -19.07 4.89
C CYS A 23 -9.07 -17.65 4.33
N ASN A 24 -10.08 -16.80 4.52
CA ASN A 24 -9.88 -15.36 4.36
C ASN A 24 -9.11 -14.88 5.57
N LYS A 25 -7.81 -14.63 5.41
CA LYS A 25 -7.02 -13.94 6.42
C LYS A 25 -7.15 -12.44 6.17
N ILE A 26 -7.80 -11.73 7.08
CA ILE A 26 -7.72 -10.27 7.09
C ILE A 26 -6.41 -9.94 7.81
N THR A 27 -5.36 -9.68 7.06
CA THR A 27 -4.12 -9.10 7.58
C THR A 27 -4.42 -7.67 8.00
N HIS A 28 -4.82 -7.48 9.25
CA HIS A 28 -4.79 -6.15 9.84
C HIS A 28 -3.32 -5.79 9.98
N GLY A 29 -2.88 -4.69 9.38
CA GLY A 29 -1.61 -4.07 9.77
C GLY A 29 -1.61 -3.87 11.29
N GLU A 30 -0.44 -3.92 11.91
CA GLU A 30 -0.23 -3.92 13.37
C GLU A 30 -0.64 -2.59 14.08
N ALA A 31 -1.79 -2.01 13.72
CA ALA A 31 -2.35 -0.81 14.34
C ALA A 31 -2.66 -1.01 15.83
N GLY A 32 -2.73 -2.25 16.32
CA GLY A 32 -3.02 -2.59 17.71
C GLY A 32 -1.82 -2.65 18.66
N SER A 33 -0.58 -2.61 18.16
CA SER A 33 0.63 -2.82 18.97
C SER A 33 1.69 -1.72 18.82
N SER A 34 1.32 -0.57 18.26
CA SER A 34 2.27 0.53 18.07
C SER A 34 2.50 1.25 19.42
N PRO A 35 3.74 1.31 19.94
CA PRO A 35 4.04 2.00 21.18
C PRO A 35 3.74 3.50 21.03
N THR A 36 2.82 4.02 21.83
CA THR A 36 2.42 5.44 21.81
C THR A 36 3.49 6.40 22.28
N GLU A 37 4.51 5.90 23.00
CA GLU A 37 5.55 6.73 23.64
C GLU A 37 6.55 7.32 22.62
N ASP A 38 6.79 6.65 21.49
CA ASP A 38 7.78 7.08 20.49
C ASP A 38 7.22 7.87 19.30
N ILE A 39 5.92 8.16 19.29
CA ILE A 39 5.27 8.81 18.15
C ILE A 39 5.64 10.31 18.06
N LYS A 40 5.78 11.00 19.19
CA LYS A 40 6.14 12.42 19.23
C LYS A 40 7.54 12.71 18.66
N PRO A 41 8.62 12.08 19.16
CA PRO A 41 9.95 12.33 18.62
C PRO A 41 10.07 11.89 17.15
N PHE A 42 9.36 10.83 16.74
CA PHE A 42 9.31 10.43 15.34
C PHE A 42 8.67 11.50 14.46
N ARG A 43 7.54 12.09 14.89
CA ARG A 43 6.87 13.18 14.16
C ARG A 43 7.75 14.42 14.02
N GLU A 44 8.48 14.79 15.06
CA GLU A 44 9.40 15.93 15.00
C GLU A 44 10.51 15.68 13.98
N ARG A 45 11.19 14.53 14.07
CA ARG A 45 12.25 14.14 13.11
C ARG A 45 11.74 14.07 11.68
N LEU A 46 10.54 13.52 11.46
CA LEU A 46 9.94 13.44 10.13
C LEU A 46 9.65 14.83 9.55
N ASN A 47 9.14 15.75 10.37
CA ASN A 47 8.90 17.13 9.94
C ASN A 47 10.20 17.87 9.60
N ASP A 48 11.25 17.66 10.38
CA ASP A 48 12.56 18.27 10.11
C ASP A 48 13.16 17.74 8.81
N LEU A 49 13.01 16.42 8.55
CA LEU A 49 13.43 15.80 7.30
C LEU A 49 12.64 16.35 6.09
N ILE A 50 11.32 16.47 6.21
CA ILE A 50 10.47 17.04 5.15
C ILE A 50 10.93 18.48 4.82
N LYS A 51 11.24 19.28 5.85
CA LYS A 51 11.73 20.64 5.67
C LYS A 51 13.14 20.70 5.07
N SER A 52 14.07 19.85 5.54
CA SER A 52 15.46 19.85 5.06
C SER A 52 15.56 19.41 3.61
N GLU A 53 14.74 18.45 3.20
CA GLU A 53 14.68 17.93 1.84
C GLU A 53 13.76 18.76 0.92
N GLY A 54 13.09 19.80 1.46
CA GLY A 54 12.17 20.65 0.70
C GLY A 54 10.96 19.90 0.12
N LEU A 55 10.55 18.82 0.77
CA LEU A 55 9.46 17.96 0.30
C LEU A 55 8.10 18.61 0.56
N LEU A 56 7.21 18.49 -0.42
CA LEU A 56 5.80 18.78 -0.21
C LEU A 56 5.15 17.63 0.55
N ILE A 57 4.18 17.94 1.40
CA ILE A 57 3.39 16.92 2.12
C ILE A 57 2.74 15.94 1.12
N SER A 58 2.36 16.41 -0.07
CA SER A 58 1.83 15.58 -1.16
C SER A 58 2.84 14.58 -1.75
N GLN A 59 4.13 14.69 -1.42
CA GLN A 59 5.19 13.76 -1.82
C GLN A 59 5.51 12.73 -0.73
N VAL A 60 4.86 12.80 0.44
CA VAL A 60 5.04 11.86 1.55
C VAL A 60 3.96 10.78 1.46
N TYR A 61 4.38 9.54 1.24
CA TYR A 61 3.48 8.39 1.07
C TYR A 61 3.67 7.38 2.20
N ASN A 62 2.58 6.77 2.68
CA ASN A 62 2.65 5.67 3.64
C ASN A 62 3.03 4.38 2.90
N GLY A 63 3.99 3.62 3.44
CA GLY A 63 4.51 2.38 2.84
C GLY A 63 3.98 1.09 3.48
N ASP A 64 3.17 1.20 4.53
CA ASP A 64 2.74 0.07 5.38
C ASP A 64 1.72 -0.87 4.73
N GLU A 65 0.95 -0.43 3.72
CA GLU A 65 -0.08 -1.25 3.06
C GLU A 65 0.27 -1.71 1.63
N THR A 66 1.56 -1.77 1.25
CA THR A 66 1.91 -2.05 -0.16
C THR A 66 2.76 -3.30 -0.38
N GLY A 67 2.09 -4.45 -0.40
CA GLY A 67 2.52 -5.66 -1.15
C GLY A 67 2.22 -5.58 -2.66
N GLY A 68 2.22 -4.38 -3.25
CA GLY A 68 1.95 -4.12 -4.66
C GLY A 68 2.92 -3.08 -5.23
N PRO A 69 3.27 -3.13 -6.53
CA PRO A 69 4.37 -2.35 -7.07
C PRO A 69 4.06 -0.86 -6.99
N TYR A 70 4.97 -0.08 -6.37
CA TYR A 70 5.03 1.36 -6.54
C TYR A 70 5.04 1.68 -8.05
N PRO A 71 3.97 2.26 -8.62
CA PRO A 71 4.03 2.75 -9.99
C PRO A 71 5.05 3.89 -9.96
N GLY A 72 6.19 3.65 -10.62
CA GLY A 72 7.34 4.54 -10.58
C GLY A 72 6.96 6.01 -10.76
N ILE A 73 7.66 6.83 -9.99
CA ILE A 73 7.89 8.26 -10.16
C ILE A 73 7.57 8.72 -11.60
N PRO A 74 6.73 9.75 -11.80
CA PRO A 74 6.33 10.20 -13.13
C PRO A 74 7.55 10.59 -13.98
N LYS A 75 7.66 10.00 -15.18
CA LYS A 75 8.78 10.19 -16.14
C LYS A 75 8.87 11.58 -16.80
N HIS A 76 8.36 12.63 -16.17
CA HIS A 76 8.32 13.96 -16.75
C HIS A 76 9.04 15.00 -15.88
N SER A 77 10.29 14.72 -15.51
CA SER A 77 11.29 15.79 -15.43
C SER A 77 11.79 16.06 -16.86
N ARG A 78 11.08 16.92 -17.59
CA ARG A 78 11.64 17.61 -18.75
C ARG A 78 11.66 19.10 -18.44
N MET A 79 12.62 19.53 -17.62
CA MET A 79 13.08 20.90 -17.76
C MET A 79 13.67 21.03 -19.16
N LYS A 80 13.01 21.78 -20.04
CA LYS A 80 13.68 22.26 -21.25
C LYS A 80 14.72 23.28 -20.80
N PRO A 81 16.00 23.16 -21.18
CA PRO A 81 16.96 24.22 -20.90
C PRO A 81 16.48 25.51 -21.59
N PRO A 82 16.63 26.68 -20.94
CA PRO A 82 16.43 27.94 -21.62
C PRO A 82 17.50 28.06 -22.71
N HIS A 83 17.05 28.05 -23.97
CA HIS A 83 17.62 28.83 -25.08
C HIS A 83 19.03 29.36 -24.85
N LEU A 84 20.01 28.74 -25.51
CA LEU A 84 21.27 29.38 -25.85
C LEU A 84 21.39 29.37 -27.37
N SER A 85 21.22 30.59 -27.92
CA SER A 85 21.55 31.11 -29.27
C SER A 85 21.16 30.26 -30.48
#